data_AF-A0A060CKA7-F1
#
_entry.id   AF-A0A060CKA7-F1
#
_cell.length_a   1.000
_cell.length_b   1.000
_cell.length_c   1.000
_cell.angle_alpha   90.00
_cell.angle_beta   90.00
_cell.angle_gamma   90.00
#
_symmetry.space_group_name_H-M   'P 1'
#
loop_
_entity.id
_entity.type
_entity.pdbx_description
1 polymer ?
#
loop_
_entity_poly.entity_id
_entity_poly.type
_entity_poly.pdbx_seq_one_letter_code
_entity_poly.pdbx_strand_id
1 'polypeptide(L)'
;NSRELYEVFATPFEAAINEADVDGIMGSYSEINGLPVGANPKIGRKILRDILGFKGMFTSDGAAIWKMYNYYKIAASYDEAGLIALKAGIDTEIPVGSAFKNLKKYS
;
A
#
# COMPACT_ATOMS: atom_id res chain seq x y z
N ASN A 1 -10.88 8.29 -13.70
CA ASN A 1 -11.52 7.06 -14.24
C ASN A 1 -10.59 5.86 -13.96
N SER A 2 -11.07 4.65 -13.69
CA SER A 2 -10.20 3.46 -13.46
C SER A 2 -9.28 3.13 -14.65
N ARG A 3 -9.68 3.52 -15.87
CA ARG A 3 -8.90 3.31 -17.09
C ARG A 3 -7.63 4.16 -17.17
N GLU A 4 -7.74 5.43 -16.82
CA GLU A 4 -6.64 6.41 -16.85
C GLU A 4 -5.54 6.08 -15.82
N LEU A 5 -5.94 5.60 -14.64
CA LEU A 5 -4.99 5.14 -13.63
C LEU A 5 -4.16 3.94 -14.12
N TYR A 6 -4.77 3.05 -14.91
CA TYR A 6 -4.06 1.92 -15.50
C TYR A 6 -3.13 2.38 -16.63
N GLU A 7 -3.67 3.11 -17.60
CA GLU A 7 -2.96 3.48 -18.82
C GLU A 7 -1.73 4.38 -18.55
N VAL A 8 -1.79 5.26 -17.56
CA VAL A 8 -0.71 6.22 -17.27
C VAL A 8 0.24 5.73 -16.18
N PHE A 9 -0.28 5.12 -15.11
CA PHE A 9 0.54 4.79 -13.94
C PHE A 9 0.92 3.32 -13.85
N ALA A 10 0.17 2.38 -14.43
CA ALA A 10 0.46 0.95 -14.26
C ALA A 10 1.53 0.44 -15.23
N THR A 11 1.62 0.99 -16.44
CA THR A 11 2.55 0.56 -17.50
C THR A 11 4.01 0.39 -17.05
N PRO A 12 4.66 1.36 -16.36
CA PRO A 12 6.04 1.17 -15.91
C PRO A 12 6.18 0.10 -14.82
N PHE A 13 5.16 -0.08 -13.96
CA PHE A 13 5.17 -1.15 -12.96
C PHE A 13 4.93 -2.51 -13.61
N GLU A 14 4.06 -2.60 -14.61
CA GLU A 14 3.82 -3.82 -15.37
C GLU A 14 5.11 -4.33 -16.03
N ALA A 15 5.86 -3.44 -16.68
CA ALA A 15 7.17 -3.78 -17.24
C ALA A 15 8.17 -4.21 -16.15
N ALA A 16 8.27 -3.48 -15.04
CA ALA A 16 9.15 -3.86 -13.94
C ALA A 16 8.80 -5.24 -13.35
N ILE A 17 7.51 -5.56 -13.22
CA ILE A 17 7.03 -6.84 -12.69
C ILE A 17 7.30 -7.97 -13.69
N ASN A 18 6.94 -7.78 -14.96
CA ASN A 18 6.94 -8.86 -15.94
C ASN A 18 8.28 -9.05 -16.67
N GLU A 19 9.08 -7.99 -16.82
CA GLU A 19 10.34 -8.02 -17.58
C GLU A 19 11.57 -8.05 -16.68
N ALA A 20 11.51 -7.40 -15.51
CA ALA A 20 12.63 -7.30 -14.58
C ALA A 20 12.49 -8.18 -13.32
N ASP A 21 11.33 -8.84 -13.14
CA ASP A 21 11.04 -9.76 -12.02
C ASP A 21 11.38 -9.14 -10.64
N VAL A 22 10.91 -7.92 -10.41
CA VAL A 22 11.25 -7.19 -9.18
C VAL A 22 10.66 -7.87 -7.93
N ASP A 23 11.45 -7.92 -6.86
CA ASP A 23 11.03 -8.52 -5.58
C ASP A 23 10.25 -7.56 -4.67
N GLY A 24 10.26 -6.26 -4.97
CA GLY A 24 9.79 -5.23 -4.05
C GLY A 24 9.22 -4.00 -4.74
N ILE A 25 8.07 -3.54 -4.26
CA ILE A 25 7.45 -2.28 -4.67
C ILE A 25 7.12 -1.48 -3.41
N MET A 26 7.33 -0.16 -3.44
CA MET A 26 7.04 0.73 -2.32
C MET A 26 5.82 1.60 -2.63
N GLY A 27 4.87 1.64 -1.69
CA GLY A 27 3.66 2.45 -1.80
C GLY A 27 3.88 3.90 -1.39
N SER A 28 3.66 4.84 -2.32
CA SER A 28 3.78 6.30 -2.11
C SER A 28 2.85 6.85 -1.01
N TYR A 29 3.16 8.04 -0.48
CA TYR A 29 2.26 8.82 0.36
C TYR A 29 1.03 9.38 -0.36
N SER A 30 1.08 9.47 -1.70
CA SER A 30 0.04 10.14 -2.48
C SER A 30 -1.35 9.53 -2.27
N GLU A 31 -2.36 10.37 -2.44
CA GLU A 31 -3.76 9.93 -2.45
C GLU A 31 -4.22 9.67 -3.88
N ILE A 32 -4.94 8.57 -4.08
CA ILE A 32 -5.57 8.23 -5.35
C ILE A 32 -7.06 8.01 -5.07
N ASN A 33 -7.91 8.85 -5.67
CA ASN A 33 -9.34 8.90 -5.41
C ASN A 33 -9.68 9.09 -3.92
N GLY A 34 -8.94 9.98 -3.24
CA GLY A 34 -9.21 10.36 -1.84
C GLY A 34 -8.74 9.35 -0.78
N LEU A 35 -7.94 8.34 -1.16
CA LEU A 35 -7.32 7.42 -0.21
C LEU A 35 -5.80 7.36 -0.45
N PRO A 36 -4.97 7.42 0.62
CA PRO A 36 -3.55 7.14 0.52
C PRO A 36 -3.30 5.77 -0.12
N VAL A 37 -2.27 5.63 -0.96
CA VAL A 37 -1.95 4.35 -1.63
C VAL A 37 -1.87 3.20 -0.63
N GLY A 38 -1.18 3.40 0.50
CA GLY A 38 -1.04 2.37 1.53
C GLY A 38 -2.35 1.98 2.22
N ALA A 39 -3.44 2.72 2.04
CA ALA A 39 -4.77 2.44 2.59
C ALA A 39 -5.79 2.05 1.50
N ASN A 40 -5.37 1.97 0.23
CA ASN A 40 -6.28 1.82 -0.90
C ASN A 40 -6.25 0.39 -1.47
N PRO A 41 -7.24 -0.48 -1.16
CA PRO A 41 -7.26 -1.85 -1.66
C PRO A 41 -7.44 -1.95 -3.17
N LYS A 42 -7.96 -0.91 -3.84
CA LYS A 42 -8.03 -0.89 -5.31
C LYS A 42 -6.64 -0.83 -5.93
N ILE A 43 -5.67 -0.22 -5.23
CA ILE A 43 -4.27 -0.17 -5.67
C ILE A 43 -3.56 -1.45 -5.27
N GLY A 44 -3.42 -1.67 -3.96
CA GLY A 44 -2.56 -2.73 -3.42
C GLY A 44 -3.07 -4.14 -3.65
N ARG A 45 -4.39 -4.37 -3.66
CA ARG A 45 -4.97 -5.70 -3.95
C ARG A 45 -5.32 -5.82 -5.43
N LYS A 46 -6.27 -5.00 -5.89
CA LYS A 46 -6.86 -5.17 -7.22
C LYS A 46 -5.86 -4.89 -8.36
N ILE A 47 -5.23 -3.73 -8.39
CA ILE A 47 -4.33 -3.39 -9.49
C ILE A 47 -3.01 -4.16 -9.35
N LEU A 48 -2.34 -4.02 -8.21
CA LEU A 48 -0.99 -4.56 -8.05
C LEU A 48 -0.95 -6.09 -8.03
N ARG A 49 -1.86 -6.75 -7.30
CA ARG A 49 -1.87 -8.23 -7.18
C ARG A 49 -2.73 -8.87 -8.25
N ASP A 50 -3.99 -8.48 -8.38
CA ASP A 50 -4.94 -9.23 -9.23
C ASP A 50 -4.75 -8.94 -10.72
N ILE A 51 -4.46 -7.68 -11.10
CA ILE A 51 -4.31 -7.29 -12.51
C ILE A 51 -2.86 -7.41 -12.98
N LEU A 52 -1.91 -6.81 -12.26
CA LEU A 52 -0.49 -6.82 -12.64
C LEU A 52 0.24 -8.09 -12.21
N GLY A 53 -0.37 -8.93 -11.37
CA GLY A 53 0.21 -10.21 -10.99
C GLY A 53 1.45 -10.12 -10.09
N PHE A 54 1.70 -8.98 -9.42
CA PHE A 54 2.88 -8.81 -8.56
C PHE A 54 2.86 -9.79 -7.38
N LYS A 55 3.97 -10.51 -7.18
CA LYS A 55 4.11 -11.52 -6.09
C LYS A 55 5.14 -11.16 -5.03
N GLY A 56 5.94 -10.11 -5.25
CA GLY A 56 6.94 -9.64 -4.31
C GLY A 56 6.36 -8.90 -3.11
N MET A 57 7.22 -8.25 -2.34
CA MET A 57 6.86 -7.47 -1.15
C MET A 57 6.32 -6.10 -1.54
N PHE A 58 5.14 -5.73 -1.01
CA PHE A 58 4.61 -4.37 -1.11
C PHE A 58 4.82 -3.63 0.20
N THR A 59 5.88 -2.83 0.28
CA THR A 59 6.26 -2.08 1.50
C THR A 59 5.62 -0.70 1.55
N SER A 60 5.35 -0.20 2.76
CA SER A 60 5.01 1.22 2.95
C SER A 60 6.20 2.12 2.59
N ASP A 61 5.95 3.37 2.21
CA ASP A 61 6.95 4.44 2.32
C ASP A 61 7.15 4.84 3.80
N GLY A 62 8.20 5.58 4.10
CA GLY A 62 8.63 6.02 5.43
C GLY A 62 7.54 6.71 6.26
N ALA A 63 7.09 6.05 7.33
CA ALA A 63 6.03 6.55 8.20
C ALA A 63 4.68 6.76 7.49
N ALA A 64 4.45 6.15 6.32
CA ALA A 64 3.18 6.27 5.60
C ALA A 64 1.99 5.78 6.44
N ILE A 65 2.17 4.69 7.21
CA ILE A 65 1.14 4.15 8.10
C ILE A 65 0.88 5.10 9.27
N TRP A 66 1.92 5.69 9.86
CA TRP A 66 1.77 6.71 10.91
C TRP A 66 0.99 7.93 10.39
N LYS A 67 1.24 8.34 9.13
CA LYS A 67 0.52 9.45 8.48
C LYS A 67 -0.97 9.20 8.32
N MET A 68 -1.42 7.95 8.17
CA MET A 68 -2.85 7.64 8.10
C MET A 68 -3.59 8.04 9.38
N TYR A 69 -2.95 7.88 10.54
CA TYR A 69 -3.48 8.31 11.83
C TYR A 69 -3.26 9.81 12.07
N ASN A 70 -2.03 10.31 11.91
CA ASN A 70 -1.67 11.63 12.41
C ASN A 70 -1.90 12.78 11.41
N TYR A 71 -1.93 12.51 10.10
CA TYR A 71 -2.03 13.53 9.05
C TYR A 71 -3.33 13.40 8.25
N TYR A 72 -3.56 12.25 7.60
CA TYR A 72 -4.75 12.01 6.78
C TYR A 72 -6.02 11.80 7.61
N LYS A 73 -5.88 11.50 8.91
CA LYS A 73 -7.00 11.29 9.86
C LYS A 73 -8.01 10.23 9.40
N ILE A 74 -7.54 9.18 8.71
CA ILE A 74 -8.38 8.08 8.24
C ILE A 74 -8.42 6.88 9.20
N ALA A 75 -7.58 6.89 10.23
CA ALA A 75 -7.57 5.91 11.31
C ALA A 75 -7.72 6.62 12.66
N ALA A 76 -8.48 6.04 13.59
CA ALA A 76 -8.65 6.57 14.94
C ALA A 76 -7.46 6.26 15.85
N SER A 77 -6.60 5.31 15.48
CA SER A 77 -5.35 5.01 16.17
C SER A 77 -4.26 4.55 15.21
N TYR A 78 -3.01 4.56 15.66
CA TYR A 78 -1.89 4.04 14.87
C TYR A 78 -2.01 2.54 14.59
N ASP A 79 -2.48 1.76 15.56
CA ASP A 79 -2.67 0.32 15.37
C ASP A 79 -3.79 0.02 14.37
N GLU A 80 -4.84 0.83 14.36
CA GLU A 80 -5.89 0.76 13.33
C GLU A 80 -5.35 1.12 11.95
N ALA A 81 -4.46 2.13 11.86
CA ALA A 81 -3.78 2.44 10.61
C ALA A 81 -2.98 1.23 10.08
N GLY A 82 -2.31 0.48 10.96
CA GLY A 82 -1.64 -0.78 10.62
C GLY A 82 -2.62 -1.81 10.06
N LEU A 83 -3.80 -1.96 10.68
CA LEU A 83 -4.82 -2.89 10.22
C LEU A 83 -5.39 -2.51 8.85
N ILE A 84 -5.64 -1.22 8.63
CA ILE A 84 -6.07 -0.67 7.33
C ILE A 84 -5.02 -0.98 6.26
N ALA A 85 -3.74 -0.71 6.55
CA ALA A 85 -2.65 -0.93 5.61
C ALA A 85 -2.47 -2.41 5.25
N LEU A 86 -2.51 -3.30 6.25
CA LEU A 86 -2.48 -4.75 6.02
C LEU A 86 -3.63 -5.19 5.11
N LYS A 87 -4.86 -4.74 5.39
CA LYS A 87 -6.03 -5.06 4.56
C LYS A 87 -5.89 -4.52 3.13
N ALA A 88 -5.33 -3.32 2.97
CA ALA A 88 -5.07 -2.70 1.67
C ALA A 88 -3.98 -3.39 0.85
N GLY A 89 -3.12 -4.21 1.47
CA GLY A 89 -2.13 -5.04 0.79
C GLY A 89 -0.67 -4.74 1.12
N ILE A 90 -0.41 -3.83 2.06
CA ILE A 90 0.95 -3.56 2.54
C ILE A 90 1.42 -4.74 3.39
N ASP A 91 2.60 -5.24 3.07
CA ASP A 91 3.23 -6.38 3.74
C ASP A 91 4.17 -5.94 4.88
N THR A 92 4.77 -4.75 4.76
CA THR A 92 5.74 -4.23 5.72
C THR A 92 5.55 -2.74 6.01
N GLU A 93 5.88 -2.37 7.24
CA GLU A 93 5.89 -0.99 7.71
C GLU A 93 7.33 -0.54 7.95
N ILE A 94 7.71 0.61 7.38
CA ILE A 94 9.04 1.21 7.59
C ILE A 94 8.96 2.71 7.97
N PRO A 95 9.99 3.24 8.67
CA PRO A 95 11.01 2.50 9.41
C PRO A 95 10.53 2.09 10.82
N VAL A 96 9.39 2.61 11.29
CA VAL A 96 8.99 2.49 12.72
C VAL A 96 8.51 1.08 13.08
N GLY A 97 7.66 0.47 12.25
CA GLY A 97 7.18 -0.92 12.42
C GLY A 97 6.23 -1.19 13.60
N SER A 98 5.87 -0.18 14.39
CA SER A 98 5.10 -0.36 15.63
C SER A 98 3.65 -0.75 15.41
N ALA A 99 2.98 -0.23 14.36
CA ALA A 99 1.59 -0.60 14.10
C ALA A 99 1.48 -2.07 13.71
N PHE A 100 2.38 -2.55 12.84
CA PHE A 100 2.42 -3.94 12.42
C PHE A 100 2.78 -4.88 13.58
N LYS A 101 3.73 -4.49 14.44
CA LYS A 101 4.09 -5.23 15.66
C LYS A 101 2.88 -5.47 16.58
N ASN A 102 1.96 -4.52 16.64
CA ASN A 102 0.80 -4.58 17.52
C ASN A 102 -0.40 -5.33 16.93
N LEU A 103 -0.34 -5.80 15.67
CA LEU A 103 -1.47 -6.45 15.00
C LEU A 103 -1.93 -7.75 15.67
N LYS A 104 -1.08 -8.40 16.48
CA LYS A 104 -1.43 -9.57 17.30
C LYS A 104 -2.60 -9.35 18.26
N LYS A 105 -2.99 -8.11 18.53
CA LYS A 105 -4.16 -7.80 19.35
C LYS A 105 -5.50 -7.93 18.59
N TYR A 106 -5.46 -8.08 17.27
CA TYR A 106 -6.63 -8.21 16.39
C TYR A 106 -6.85 -9.63 15.86
N SER A 107 -6.05 -10.61 16.31
CA SER A 107 -6.14 -12.02 15.94
C SER A 107 -6.94 -12.85 16.94
#